data_AF-A0A351XMT1-F1
#
_entry.id   AF-A0A351XMT1-F1
#
_cell.length_a   1.000
_cell.length_b   1.000
_cell.length_c   1.000
_cell.angle_alpha   90.00
_cell.angle_beta   90.00
_cell.angle_gamma   90.00
#
_symmetry.space_group_name_H-M   'P 1'
#
loop_
_entity.id
_entity.type
_entity.pdbx_description
1 polymer ?
#
loop_
_entity_poly.entity_id
_entity_poly.type
_entity_poly.pdbx_seq_one_letter_code
_entity_poly.pdbx_strand_id
1 'polypeptide(L)'
;IKATCQYKINNAVGKNLKKIKIAIKGDPIGFKGNIYIDNIQFSTDEVSDVPIGESMPSQWTFDTENDLGGWELSNNTKNDASLVWDNQRLKMSLKFKGTTDEDWPSASIFYKGMGNGLIMSPYKSLSFDLYYKESSMDGTKKRFHVKVMAEKDGQSLIVGNNTINISSDKSLDFKKEEQADGSIKATFQFDINSILAESVKPDKLEISITDNNEGGYNGDIYIDNIQLRNAPIDRGYEKFTVDRSTATKITSTNTEININGESKTYPTENIKLADPEANNKTKALYQYLKAVGESSSVIYGHMEDTVLKAGNMVTKSVYSDTEDVTGSISAIDGLDCGSLFHGFAEKYIQRYPNEAKTNNITKDDSTYADDVQAAVELSKKSIEKGAIMTLSSHLPNFAYAVKKESTSEKRYDQYDYKNGDSYKLTGDCMNNIL
;
A
#
# COMPACT_ATOMS: atom_id res chain seq x y z
N ILE A 1 -8.90 34.74 -19.17
CA ILE A 1 -8.51 34.22 -17.82
C ILE A 1 -9.32 34.98 -16.78
N LYS A 2 -9.99 34.29 -15.86
CA LYS A 2 -10.75 34.89 -14.75
C LYS A 2 -10.10 34.47 -13.44
N ALA A 3 -9.55 35.44 -12.71
CA ALA A 3 -9.03 35.21 -11.36
C ALA A 3 -10.05 35.72 -10.34
N THR A 4 -10.27 34.94 -9.27
CA THR A 4 -11.06 35.38 -8.11
C THR A 4 -10.11 35.61 -6.95
N CYS A 5 -10.07 36.84 -6.44
CA CYS A 5 -9.22 37.22 -5.33
C CYS A 5 -10.07 37.45 -4.08
N GLN A 6 -9.68 36.86 -2.94
CA GLN A 6 -10.28 37.13 -1.64
C GLN A 6 -9.20 37.69 -0.70
N TYR A 7 -9.55 38.73 0.05
CA TYR A 7 -8.63 39.38 0.99
C TYR A 7 -9.31 39.55 2.33
N LYS A 8 -8.62 39.12 3.39
CA LYS A 8 -9.06 39.32 4.76
C LYS A 8 -8.80 40.76 5.20
N ILE A 9 -9.83 41.45 5.69
CA ILE A 9 -9.71 42.84 6.16
C ILE A 9 -9.23 42.82 7.62
N ASN A 10 -7.92 42.70 7.82
CA ASN A 10 -7.34 42.42 9.15
C ASN A 10 -7.26 43.63 10.11
N ASN A 11 -7.55 44.86 9.68
CA ASN A 11 -7.25 46.07 10.48
C ASN A 11 -8.40 47.08 10.65
N ALA A 12 -9.67 46.70 10.44
CA ALA A 12 -10.80 47.65 10.44
C ALA A 12 -11.93 47.32 11.43
N VAL A 13 -11.72 46.45 12.42
CA VAL A 13 -12.75 46.16 13.43
C VAL A 13 -13.09 47.46 14.18
N GLY A 14 -14.30 47.99 13.94
CA GLY A 14 -14.83 49.19 14.59
C GLY A 14 -14.58 50.54 13.91
N LYS A 15 -14.10 50.60 12.65
CA LYS A 15 -13.97 51.87 11.89
C LYS A 15 -14.78 51.88 10.60
N ASN A 16 -15.44 53.00 10.30
CA ASN A 16 -16.10 53.21 9.01
C ASN A 16 -15.07 53.24 7.87
N LEU A 17 -15.12 52.24 6.98
CA LEU A 17 -14.33 52.21 5.75
C LEU A 17 -14.82 53.31 4.81
N LYS A 18 -13.96 54.30 4.52
CA LYS A 18 -14.30 55.44 3.64
C LYS A 18 -13.81 55.27 2.20
N LYS A 19 -12.84 54.37 1.97
CA LYS A 19 -12.23 54.16 0.65
C LYS A 19 -11.60 52.79 0.57
N ILE A 20 -11.67 52.18 -0.61
CA ILE A 20 -10.97 50.94 -0.96
C ILE A 20 -10.09 51.23 -2.18
N LYS A 21 -8.87 50.71 -2.14
CA LYS A 21 -7.91 50.81 -3.25
C LYS A 21 -7.50 49.41 -3.67
N ILE A 22 -7.85 49.04 -4.89
CA ILE A 22 -7.33 47.82 -5.54
C ILE A 22 -6.10 48.25 -6.33
N ALA A 23 -4.96 47.61 -6.05
CA ALA A 23 -3.71 47.88 -6.75
C ALA A 23 -3.29 46.61 -7.50
N ILE A 24 -3.14 46.71 -8.82
CA ILE A 24 -2.55 45.66 -9.64
C ILE A 24 -1.07 46.00 -9.78
N LYS A 25 -0.20 45.14 -9.24
CA LYS A 25 1.25 45.27 -9.36
C LYS A 25 1.74 44.17 -10.29
N GLY A 26 2.24 44.54 -11.47
CA GLY A 26 2.96 43.62 -12.34
C GLY A 26 4.37 43.40 -11.81
N ASP A 27 4.85 42.16 -11.88
CA ASP A 27 6.29 41.88 -11.88
C ASP A 27 6.89 42.26 -13.25
N PRO A 28 8.23 42.34 -13.41
CA PRO A 28 8.87 42.96 -14.58
C PRO A 28 8.64 42.25 -15.94
N ILE A 29 7.76 41.24 -16.01
CA ILE A 29 7.44 40.50 -17.22
C ILE A 29 6.18 41.09 -17.89
N GLY A 30 6.39 42.14 -18.68
CA GLY A 30 5.75 42.44 -19.98
C GLY A 30 4.27 42.17 -20.29
N PHE A 31 3.34 42.05 -19.33
CA PHE A 31 1.91 41.87 -19.66
C PHE A 31 1.38 43.01 -20.55
N LYS A 32 0.77 42.66 -21.69
CA LYS A 32 0.10 43.59 -22.61
C LYS A 32 -1.33 43.08 -22.86
N GLY A 33 -2.31 43.83 -22.35
CA GLY A 33 -3.73 43.52 -22.51
C GLY A 33 -4.61 44.37 -21.62
N ASN A 34 -5.93 44.24 -21.78
CA ASN A 34 -6.89 44.88 -20.89
C ASN A 34 -7.12 44.02 -19.66
N ILE A 35 -7.22 44.65 -18.49
CA ILE A 35 -7.64 44.00 -17.23
C ILE A 35 -9.00 44.57 -16.86
N TYR A 36 -9.98 43.68 -16.67
CA TYR A 36 -11.32 44.02 -16.23
C TYR A 36 -11.50 43.55 -14.79
N ILE A 37 -12.04 44.42 -13.93
CA ILE A 37 -12.34 44.12 -12.53
C ILE A 37 -13.86 44.15 -12.38
N ASP A 38 -14.43 43.09 -11.81
CA ASP A 38 -15.87 42.94 -11.62
C ASP A 38 -16.16 42.12 -10.34
N ASN A 39 -17.42 42.07 -9.90
CA ASN A 39 -17.92 41.26 -8.78
C ASN A 39 -17.25 41.55 -7.43
N ILE A 40 -17.01 42.84 -7.12
CA ILE A 40 -16.49 43.25 -5.80
C ILE A 40 -17.59 43.09 -4.75
N GLN A 41 -17.36 42.22 -3.76
CA GLN A 41 -18.31 41.92 -2.68
C GLN A 41 -17.61 41.92 -1.31
N PHE A 42 -18.39 42.18 -0.25
CA PHE A 42 -17.97 42.05 1.14
C PHE A 42 -18.74 40.89 1.76
N SER A 43 -18.05 39.97 2.43
CA SER A 43 -18.67 38.91 3.22
C SER A 43 -18.14 38.93 4.65
N THR A 44 -18.95 38.40 5.58
CA THR A 44 -18.60 38.14 6.97
C THR A 44 -18.05 36.72 7.19
N ASP A 45 -17.99 35.90 6.15
CA ASP A 45 -17.49 34.52 6.23
C ASP A 45 -15.98 34.50 6.51
N GLU A 46 -15.51 33.49 7.25
CA GLU A 46 -14.07 33.30 7.50
C GLU A 46 -13.33 33.01 6.19
N VAL A 47 -12.38 33.89 5.84
CA VAL A 47 -11.50 33.71 4.68
C VAL A 47 -10.20 33.05 5.15
N SER A 48 -9.82 31.95 4.48
CA SER A 48 -8.51 31.30 4.62
C SER A 48 -7.38 32.26 4.21
N ASP A 49 -6.35 32.39 5.05
CA ASP A 49 -5.20 33.31 4.85
C ASP A 49 -4.24 32.87 3.70
N VAL A 50 -4.64 31.93 2.85
CA VAL A 50 -3.84 31.46 1.72
C VAL A 50 -4.13 32.30 0.47
N PRO A 51 -3.13 32.96 -0.14
CA PRO A 51 -3.31 33.57 -1.45
C PRO A 51 -3.79 32.50 -2.43
N ILE A 52 -4.95 32.72 -3.06
CA ILE A 52 -5.44 31.88 -4.16
C ILE A 52 -4.46 32.08 -5.33
N GLY A 53 -3.38 31.29 -5.35
CA GLY A 53 -2.76 30.89 -6.60
C GLY A 53 -3.83 30.17 -7.42
N GLU A 54 -3.80 30.31 -8.74
CA GLU A 54 -4.81 29.73 -9.63
C GLU A 54 -5.19 28.31 -9.17
N SER A 55 -6.46 28.12 -8.82
CA SER A 55 -6.96 26.81 -8.43
C SER A 55 -6.69 25.85 -9.58
N MET A 56 -5.88 24.83 -9.34
CA MET A 56 -5.69 23.73 -10.27
C MET A 56 -7.06 23.27 -10.78
N PRO A 57 -7.24 23.06 -12.10
CA PRO A 57 -8.48 22.50 -12.62
C PRO A 57 -8.82 21.21 -11.87
N SER A 58 -10.09 21.02 -11.53
CA SER A 58 -10.54 19.75 -10.94
C SER A 58 -10.90 18.72 -12.01
N GLN A 59 -10.89 19.10 -13.28
CA GLN A 59 -11.30 18.26 -14.40
C GLN A 59 -10.57 18.66 -15.70
N TRP A 60 -10.22 17.64 -16.48
CA TRP A 60 -9.69 17.77 -17.84
C TRP A 60 -10.42 16.78 -18.76
N THR A 61 -11.09 17.30 -19.79
CA THR A 61 -11.82 16.52 -20.81
C THR A 61 -11.23 16.63 -22.21
N PHE A 62 -10.30 17.57 -22.42
CA PHE A 62 -9.59 17.76 -23.70
C PHE A 62 -10.51 17.95 -24.94
N ASP A 63 -11.75 18.40 -24.74
CA ASP A 63 -12.72 18.63 -25.82
C ASP A 63 -12.30 19.78 -26.78
N THR A 64 -11.38 20.65 -26.32
CA THR A 64 -10.88 21.77 -27.14
C THR A 64 -9.72 21.32 -28.00
N GLU A 65 -9.82 21.58 -29.31
CA GLU A 65 -8.79 21.23 -30.28
C GLU A 65 -7.41 21.79 -29.93
N ASN A 66 -6.39 20.94 -30.02
CA ASN A 66 -4.98 21.25 -29.72
C ASN A 66 -4.70 21.70 -28.27
N ASP A 67 -5.59 21.45 -27.32
CA ASP A 67 -5.38 21.76 -25.91
C ASP A 67 -4.91 20.53 -25.13
N LEU A 68 -3.67 20.57 -24.64
CA LEU A 68 -3.12 19.54 -23.74
C LEU A 68 -3.55 19.75 -22.28
N GLY A 69 -4.32 20.80 -21.97
CA GLY A 69 -4.84 21.07 -20.64
C GLY A 69 -3.75 21.35 -19.59
N GLY A 70 -2.57 21.80 -20.02
CA GLY A 70 -1.40 22.01 -19.17
C GLY A 70 -0.62 20.74 -18.82
N TRP A 71 -0.93 19.61 -19.44
CA TRP A 71 -0.18 18.37 -19.30
C TRP A 71 1.02 18.33 -20.24
N GLU A 72 2.14 17.88 -19.72
CA GLU A 72 3.42 17.77 -20.43
C GLU A 72 3.93 16.33 -20.35
N LEU A 73 4.71 15.93 -21.35
CA LEU A 73 5.42 14.65 -21.32
C LEU A 73 6.63 14.77 -20.39
N SER A 74 6.77 13.83 -19.44
CA SER A 74 7.97 13.71 -18.62
C SER A 74 9.18 13.27 -19.46
N ASN A 75 10.38 13.46 -18.94
CA ASN A 75 11.60 13.06 -19.65
C ASN A 75 11.67 11.52 -19.77
N ASN A 76 11.37 10.99 -20.95
CA ASN A 76 11.21 9.56 -21.22
C ASN A 76 12.42 8.98 -21.97
N THR A 77 13.65 9.22 -21.48
CA THR A 77 14.90 8.82 -22.17
C THR A 77 15.02 7.32 -22.47
N LYS A 78 14.33 6.47 -21.69
CA LYS A 78 14.32 5.01 -21.85
C LYS A 78 13.27 4.51 -22.85
N ASN A 79 12.40 5.38 -23.38
CA ASN A 79 11.28 5.02 -24.23
C ASN A 79 11.27 5.86 -25.52
N ASP A 80 10.48 5.45 -26.51
CA ASP A 80 10.00 6.37 -27.55
C ASP A 80 8.59 6.78 -27.14
N ALA A 81 8.43 8.02 -26.69
CA ALA A 81 7.14 8.56 -26.26
C ALA A 81 6.94 9.97 -26.83
N SER A 82 5.73 10.25 -27.31
CA SER A 82 5.28 11.60 -27.66
C SER A 82 3.89 11.86 -27.09
N LEU A 83 3.58 13.13 -26.81
CA LEU A 83 2.28 13.56 -26.33
C LEU A 83 1.70 14.59 -27.30
N VAL A 84 0.51 14.31 -27.82
CA VAL A 84 -0.23 15.23 -28.69
C VAL A 84 -1.70 15.24 -28.28
N TRP A 85 -2.43 16.25 -28.74
CA TRP A 85 -3.89 16.22 -28.72
C TRP A 85 -4.36 15.45 -29.95
N ASP A 86 -5.28 14.50 -29.78
CA ASP A 86 -5.90 13.77 -30.89
C ASP A 86 -7.26 13.22 -30.46
N ASN A 87 -8.24 13.28 -31.36
CA ASN A 87 -9.59 12.76 -31.15
C ASN A 87 -10.24 13.23 -29.82
N GLN A 88 -10.12 14.52 -29.48
CA GLN A 88 -10.62 15.13 -28.24
C GLN A 88 -10.02 14.52 -26.96
N ARG A 89 -8.78 14.02 -27.03
CA ARG A 89 -8.08 13.38 -25.91
C ARG A 89 -6.60 13.70 -25.94
N LEU A 90 -5.92 13.46 -24.82
CA LEU A 90 -4.46 13.34 -24.85
C LEU A 90 -4.09 12.00 -25.47
N LYS A 91 -3.26 12.00 -26.51
CA LYS A 91 -2.70 10.79 -27.09
C LYS A 91 -1.22 10.71 -26.78
N MET A 92 -0.85 9.63 -26.08
CA MET A 92 0.54 9.24 -25.88
C MET A 92 0.87 8.10 -26.84
N SER A 93 1.67 8.39 -27.88
CA SER A 93 2.25 7.34 -28.73
C SER A 93 3.47 6.78 -28.01
N LEU A 94 3.42 5.50 -27.65
CA LEU A 94 4.38 4.87 -26.76
C LEU A 94 4.95 3.60 -27.36
N LYS A 95 6.28 3.49 -27.33
CA LYS A 95 7.01 2.26 -27.54
C LYS A 95 8.05 2.08 -26.45
N PHE A 96 7.88 1.04 -25.64
CA PHE A 96 8.92 0.62 -24.70
C PHE A 96 10.11 0.07 -25.48
N LYS A 97 11.31 0.58 -25.20
CA LYS A 97 12.55 0.02 -25.73
C LYS A 97 12.95 -1.09 -24.78
N GLY A 98 12.99 -2.34 -25.27
CA GLY A 98 13.27 -3.51 -24.44
C GLY A 98 14.48 -3.27 -23.52
N THR A 99 14.25 -3.37 -22.22
CA THR A 99 15.26 -3.19 -21.17
C THR A 99 15.81 -4.55 -20.75
N THR A 100 17.12 -4.61 -20.54
CA THR A 100 17.78 -5.72 -19.88
C THR A 100 17.32 -5.76 -18.41
N ASP A 101 16.58 -6.80 -18.03
CA ASP A 101 16.18 -7.36 -16.72
C ASP A 101 16.03 -6.52 -15.43
N GLU A 102 16.46 -5.25 -15.29
CA GLU A 102 16.48 -4.58 -13.97
C GLU A 102 15.84 -3.19 -13.91
N ASP A 103 15.40 -2.60 -15.01
CA ASP A 103 14.68 -1.33 -15.00
C ASP A 103 13.19 -1.56 -15.29
N TRP A 104 12.30 -0.95 -14.52
CA TRP A 104 10.88 -0.80 -14.86
C TRP A 104 10.74 0.45 -15.74
N PRO A 105 10.87 0.37 -17.09
CA PRO A 105 10.79 1.55 -17.93
C PRO A 105 9.41 2.17 -17.83
N SER A 106 9.36 3.48 -17.65
CA SER A 106 8.12 4.23 -17.52
C SER A 106 8.05 5.41 -18.49
N ALA A 107 6.87 5.64 -19.04
CA ALA A 107 6.53 6.84 -19.78
C ALA A 107 5.44 7.58 -19.01
N SER A 108 5.70 8.84 -18.67
CA SER A 108 4.78 9.62 -17.84
C SER A 108 4.34 10.92 -18.49
N ILE A 109 3.15 11.37 -18.13
CA ILE A 109 2.68 12.75 -18.31
C ILE A 109 2.53 13.41 -16.95
N PHE A 110 2.77 14.71 -16.86
CA PHE A 110 2.60 15.46 -15.62
C PHE A 110 1.92 16.81 -15.83
N TYR A 111 1.17 17.23 -14.81
CA TYR A 111 0.64 18.57 -14.66
C TYR A 111 1.45 19.31 -13.61
N LYS A 112 2.08 20.42 -13.99
CA LYS A 112 2.99 21.17 -13.12
C LYS A 112 2.22 22.15 -12.23
N GLY A 113 2.55 22.15 -10.94
CA GLY A 113 2.12 23.18 -10.00
C GLY A 113 2.77 24.52 -10.29
N MET A 114 1.99 25.60 -10.23
CA MET A 114 2.49 26.97 -10.34
C MET A 114 2.79 27.55 -8.95
N GLY A 115 3.85 28.36 -8.85
CA GLY A 115 4.20 29.07 -7.62
C GLY A 115 4.50 28.14 -6.45
N ASN A 116 3.56 28.03 -5.50
CA ASN A 116 3.72 27.30 -4.23
C ASN A 116 3.32 25.81 -4.29
N GLY A 117 3.23 25.23 -5.49
CA GLY A 117 2.78 23.86 -5.72
C GLY A 117 1.26 23.71 -5.87
N LEU A 118 0.80 22.47 -6.06
CA LEU A 118 -0.61 22.13 -6.25
C LEU A 118 -1.37 22.12 -4.91
N ILE A 119 -2.61 22.61 -4.94
CA ILE A 119 -3.51 22.54 -3.78
C ILE A 119 -4.37 21.28 -3.93
N MET A 120 -4.06 20.24 -3.15
CA MET A 120 -4.77 18.96 -3.20
C MET A 120 -5.74 18.72 -2.03
N SER A 121 -5.67 19.52 -0.97
CA SER A 121 -6.48 19.36 0.25
C SER A 121 -8.01 19.27 0.06
N PRO A 122 -8.64 19.91 -0.96
CA PRO A 122 -10.09 19.76 -1.17
C PRO A 122 -10.51 18.41 -1.77
N TYR A 123 -9.57 17.59 -2.22
CA TYR A 123 -9.84 16.38 -2.98
C TYR A 123 -9.52 15.12 -2.17
N LYS A 124 -10.32 14.07 -2.40
CA LYS A 124 -10.23 12.76 -1.74
C LYS A 124 -9.99 11.64 -2.73
N SER A 125 -10.26 11.86 -4.01
CA SER A 125 -9.99 10.90 -5.07
C SER A 125 -9.58 11.56 -6.37
N LEU A 126 -8.86 10.80 -7.18
CA LEU A 126 -8.54 11.09 -8.57
C LEU A 126 -9.06 9.94 -9.45
N SER A 127 -9.62 10.26 -10.62
CA SER A 127 -9.94 9.28 -11.66
C SER A 127 -9.52 9.74 -13.04
N PHE A 128 -9.33 8.82 -13.97
CA PHE A 128 -9.14 9.10 -15.39
C PHE A 128 -9.45 7.86 -16.22
N ASP A 129 -9.68 8.06 -17.51
CA ASP A 129 -9.85 7.01 -18.50
C ASP A 129 -8.55 6.81 -19.29
N LEU A 130 -8.19 5.55 -19.52
CA LEU A 130 -7.23 5.14 -20.54
C LEU A 130 -7.95 4.39 -21.66
N TYR A 131 -7.58 4.66 -22.91
CA TYR A 131 -7.99 3.86 -24.06
C TYR A 131 -6.75 3.28 -24.73
N TYR A 132 -6.71 1.96 -24.88
CA TYR A 132 -5.56 1.26 -25.42
C TYR A 132 -6.00 0.03 -26.23
N LYS A 133 -5.10 -0.55 -27.03
CA LYS A 133 -5.38 -1.79 -27.78
C LYS A 133 -4.56 -2.93 -27.20
N GLU A 134 -5.21 -4.03 -26.82
CA GLU A 134 -4.49 -5.23 -26.37
C GLU A 134 -3.63 -5.85 -27.47
N SER A 135 -4.00 -5.65 -28.73
CA SER A 135 -3.18 -6.06 -29.88
C SER A 135 -1.83 -5.35 -29.98
N SER A 136 -1.65 -4.23 -29.26
CA SER A 136 -0.40 -3.47 -29.19
C SER A 136 0.55 -3.96 -28.08
N MET A 137 0.21 -5.06 -27.41
CA MET A 137 1.08 -5.73 -26.43
C MET A 137 1.77 -6.93 -27.08
N ASP A 138 3.11 -6.94 -27.06
CA ASP A 138 3.91 -7.97 -27.74
C ASP A 138 4.44 -9.07 -26.79
N GLY A 139 4.35 -8.87 -25.48
CA GLY A 139 4.87 -9.79 -24.48
C GLY A 139 3.98 -10.99 -24.16
N THR A 140 4.57 -12.08 -23.67
CA THR A 140 3.88 -13.34 -23.31
C THR A 140 2.82 -13.16 -22.21
N LYS A 141 2.93 -12.10 -21.41
CA LYS A 141 2.01 -11.76 -20.31
C LYS A 141 1.04 -10.63 -20.64
N LYS A 142 1.18 -9.99 -21.82
CA LYS A 142 0.33 -8.88 -22.33
C LYS A 142 -0.15 -7.92 -21.24
N ARG A 143 0.78 -7.17 -20.62
CA ARG A 143 0.47 -6.28 -19.50
C ARG A 143 1.30 -5.01 -19.48
N PHE A 144 0.75 -3.94 -18.93
CA PHE A 144 1.51 -2.80 -18.43
C PHE A 144 0.91 -2.39 -17.08
N HIS A 145 1.62 -1.51 -16.39
CA HIS A 145 1.21 -0.97 -15.11
C HIS A 145 0.89 0.51 -15.22
N VAL A 146 -0.06 0.96 -14.41
CA VAL A 146 -0.43 2.36 -14.26
C VAL A 146 -0.12 2.81 -12.85
N LYS A 147 0.52 3.97 -12.73
CA LYS A 147 0.88 4.56 -11.45
C LYS A 147 0.58 6.05 -11.48
N VAL A 148 0.07 6.58 -10.37
CA VAL A 148 -0.12 8.02 -10.18
C VAL A 148 0.75 8.48 -9.03
N MET A 149 1.36 9.65 -9.19
CA MET A 149 2.16 10.28 -8.15
C MET A 149 1.79 11.76 -8.02
N ALA A 150 1.83 12.24 -6.79
CA ALA A 150 1.80 13.67 -6.50
C ALA A 150 3.09 13.96 -5.71
N GLU A 151 4.06 14.55 -6.42
CA GLU A 151 5.45 14.57 -5.98
C GLU A 151 5.85 15.91 -5.37
N LYS A 152 6.57 15.86 -4.26
CA LYS A 152 7.29 17.00 -3.67
C LYS A 152 8.75 16.60 -3.45
N ASP A 153 9.69 17.39 -3.94
CA ASP A 153 11.13 17.16 -3.76
C ASP A 153 11.58 15.73 -4.17
N GLY A 154 10.95 15.17 -5.21
CA GLY A 154 11.24 13.83 -5.75
C GLY A 154 10.61 12.66 -4.97
N GLN A 155 9.74 12.91 -3.99
CA GLN A 155 9.01 11.88 -3.26
C GLN A 155 7.52 11.92 -3.61
N SER A 156 6.91 10.76 -3.90
CA SER A 156 5.45 10.63 -4.04
C SER A 156 4.80 10.57 -2.66
N LEU A 157 4.00 11.59 -2.32
CA LEU A 157 3.51 11.75 -0.95
C LEU A 157 1.99 11.65 -0.83
N ILE A 158 1.23 12.13 -1.81
CA ILE A 158 -0.22 12.37 -1.62
C ILE A 158 -1.11 11.32 -2.28
N VAL A 159 -0.79 10.91 -3.51
CA VAL A 159 -1.48 9.80 -4.17
C VAL A 159 -0.68 8.54 -3.88
N GLY A 160 -1.36 7.50 -3.38
CA GLY A 160 -0.71 6.24 -3.01
C GLY A 160 0.15 5.72 -4.16
N ASN A 161 1.33 5.20 -3.84
CA ASN A 161 2.27 4.59 -4.80
C ASN A 161 1.75 3.22 -5.28
N ASN A 162 0.50 3.16 -5.72
CA ASN A 162 -0.17 1.95 -6.14
C ASN A 162 0.13 1.76 -7.63
N THR A 163 0.97 0.79 -7.91
CA THR A 163 1.22 0.31 -9.26
C THR A 163 0.14 -0.70 -9.62
N ILE A 164 -0.80 -0.32 -10.49
CA ILE A 164 -1.94 -1.15 -10.89
C ILE A 164 -1.58 -1.91 -12.16
N ASN A 165 -1.61 -3.25 -12.11
CA ASN A 165 -1.45 -4.08 -13.31
C ASN A 165 -2.77 -4.13 -14.11
N ILE A 166 -2.74 -3.66 -15.37
CA ILE A 166 -3.93 -3.63 -16.23
C ILE A 166 -4.47 -5.04 -16.55
N SER A 167 -3.66 -6.10 -16.48
CA SER A 167 -4.15 -7.46 -16.70
C SER A 167 -4.85 -8.08 -15.48
N SER A 168 -4.91 -7.38 -14.35
CA SER A 168 -5.61 -7.86 -13.15
C SER A 168 -7.11 -7.61 -13.24
N ASP A 169 -7.88 -8.61 -13.64
CA ASP A 169 -9.35 -8.52 -13.70
C ASP A 169 -10.01 -8.51 -12.30
N LYS A 170 -9.20 -8.54 -11.22
CA LYS A 170 -9.68 -8.55 -9.82
C LYS A 170 -9.45 -7.24 -9.07
N SER A 171 -8.85 -6.23 -9.69
CA SER A 171 -8.63 -4.95 -9.01
C SER A 171 -9.95 -4.18 -8.88
N LEU A 172 -10.19 -3.62 -7.69
CA LEU A 172 -11.28 -2.67 -7.44
C LEU A 172 -10.90 -1.23 -7.84
N ASP A 173 -9.65 -1.00 -8.25
CA ASP A 173 -9.11 0.33 -8.57
C ASP A 173 -9.41 0.76 -10.00
N PHE A 174 -9.88 -0.15 -10.86
CA PHE A 174 -10.29 0.20 -12.21
C PHE A 174 -11.37 -0.72 -12.77
N LYS A 175 -12.04 -0.27 -13.83
CA LYS A 175 -13.02 -1.05 -14.60
C LYS A 175 -12.68 -0.99 -16.08
N LYS A 176 -12.83 -2.11 -16.80
CA LYS A 176 -12.64 -2.20 -18.25
C LYS A 176 -13.96 -2.28 -18.99
N GLU A 177 -13.99 -1.70 -20.18
CA GLU A 177 -15.08 -1.79 -21.14
C GLU A 177 -14.50 -1.90 -22.55
N GLU A 178 -14.85 -2.97 -23.28
CA GLU A 178 -14.49 -3.10 -24.69
C GLU A 178 -15.31 -2.12 -25.53
N GLN A 179 -14.62 -1.38 -26.39
CA GLN A 179 -15.22 -0.39 -27.27
C GLN A 179 -15.50 -1.00 -28.64
N ALA A 180 -16.42 -0.39 -29.39
CA ALA A 180 -16.84 -0.89 -30.71
C ALA A 180 -15.70 -0.97 -31.74
N ASP A 181 -14.61 -0.21 -31.56
CA ASP A 181 -13.43 -0.20 -32.42
C ASP A 181 -12.34 -1.21 -31.99
N GLY A 182 -12.66 -2.06 -31.00
CA GLY A 182 -11.75 -3.06 -30.43
C GLY A 182 -10.71 -2.49 -29.47
N SER A 183 -10.79 -1.21 -29.10
CA SER A 183 -10.00 -0.67 -27.99
C SER A 183 -10.63 -1.04 -26.64
N ILE A 184 -9.83 -1.02 -25.59
CA ILE A 184 -10.28 -1.17 -24.20
C ILE A 184 -10.26 0.20 -23.55
N LYS A 185 -11.41 0.61 -22.99
CA LYS A 185 -11.50 1.72 -22.05
C LYS A 185 -11.27 1.19 -20.64
N ALA A 186 -10.28 1.72 -19.93
CA ALA A 186 -10.02 1.43 -18.53
C ALA A 186 -10.18 2.71 -17.69
N THR A 187 -11.19 2.75 -16.81
CA THR A 187 -11.42 3.86 -15.89
C THR A 187 -10.75 3.57 -14.56
N PHE A 188 -9.70 4.32 -14.24
CA PHE A 188 -8.92 4.20 -13.02
C PHE A 188 -9.40 5.14 -11.92
N GLN A 189 -9.21 4.73 -10.66
CA GLN A 189 -9.51 5.52 -9.48
C GLN A 189 -8.41 5.35 -8.43
N PHE A 190 -7.93 6.47 -7.88
CA PHE A 190 -6.90 6.53 -6.84
C PHE A 190 -7.36 7.36 -5.65
N ASP A 191 -7.10 6.86 -4.44
CA ASP A 191 -7.34 7.59 -3.20
C ASP A 191 -6.28 8.68 -2.99
N ILE A 192 -6.71 9.84 -2.50
CA ILE A 192 -5.84 10.94 -2.10
C ILE A 192 -5.70 10.91 -0.58
N ASN A 193 -4.47 10.89 -0.08
CA ASN A 193 -4.20 10.99 1.35
C ASN A 193 -4.53 12.41 1.83
N SER A 194 -5.73 12.58 2.40
CA SER A 194 -6.23 13.89 2.83
C SER A 194 -5.36 14.52 3.92
N ILE A 195 -4.78 13.71 4.82
CA ILE A 195 -3.92 14.21 5.91
C ILE A 195 -2.65 14.85 5.33
N LEU A 196 -2.01 14.18 4.37
CA LEU A 196 -0.82 14.73 3.72
C LEU A 196 -1.20 15.89 2.79
N ALA A 197 -2.33 15.83 2.10
CA ALA A 197 -2.80 16.89 1.22
C ALA A 197 -3.09 18.22 1.96
N GLU A 198 -3.35 18.21 3.27
CA GLU A 198 -3.50 19.41 4.10
C GLU A 198 -2.18 20.17 4.31
N SER A 199 -1.05 19.48 4.34
CA SER A 199 0.26 20.04 4.73
C SER A 199 1.28 20.08 3.59
N VAL A 200 1.12 19.23 2.58
CA VAL A 200 2.03 19.08 1.46
C VAL A 200 1.42 19.69 0.19
N LYS A 201 2.20 20.55 -0.48
CA LYS A 201 1.86 21.10 -1.79
C LYS A 201 2.83 20.52 -2.83
N PRO A 202 2.42 19.51 -3.61
CA PRO A 202 3.31 18.84 -4.55
C PRO A 202 3.63 19.75 -5.73
N ASP A 203 4.81 19.59 -6.31
CA ASP A 203 5.27 20.39 -7.45
C ASP A 203 4.65 19.91 -8.77
N LYS A 204 4.20 18.66 -8.84
CA LYS A 204 3.50 18.08 -9.99
C LYS A 204 2.58 16.92 -9.60
N LEU A 205 1.56 16.70 -10.43
CA LEU A 205 0.74 15.50 -10.48
C LEU A 205 1.15 14.71 -11.73
N GLU A 206 1.48 13.44 -11.59
CA GLU A 206 2.04 12.60 -12.65
C GLU A 206 1.22 11.33 -12.83
N ILE A 207 0.93 10.97 -14.09
CA ILE A 207 0.36 9.69 -14.50
C ILE A 207 1.42 8.96 -15.31
N SER A 208 1.77 7.75 -14.88
CA SER A 208 2.87 6.96 -15.42
C SER A 208 2.37 5.62 -15.94
N ILE A 209 2.77 5.26 -17.16
CA ILE A 209 2.59 3.94 -17.76
C ILE A 209 3.94 3.23 -17.71
N THR A 210 3.99 2.07 -17.09
CA THR A 210 5.24 1.35 -16.83
C THR A 210 5.18 -0.09 -17.35
N ASP A 211 6.22 -0.53 -18.04
CA ASP A 211 6.40 -1.94 -18.38
C ASP A 211 7.31 -2.59 -17.33
N ASN A 212 7.03 -3.85 -17.00
CA ASN A 212 7.81 -4.64 -16.05
C ASN A 212 8.65 -5.70 -16.79
N ASN A 213 9.17 -5.35 -17.97
CA ASN A 213 9.95 -6.20 -18.87
C ASN A 213 9.20 -7.41 -19.44
N GLU A 214 7.87 -7.35 -19.53
CA GLU A 214 7.06 -8.53 -19.86
C GLU A 214 5.90 -8.28 -20.82
N GLY A 215 5.61 -7.00 -21.13
CA GLY A 215 4.46 -6.63 -21.93
C GLY A 215 4.74 -5.86 -23.22
N GLY A 216 5.82 -5.07 -23.25
CA GLY A 216 6.31 -4.38 -24.46
C GLY A 216 5.20 -3.64 -25.22
N TYR A 217 4.50 -2.70 -24.57
CA TYR A 217 3.47 -1.93 -25.27
C TYR A 217 4.08 -1.07 -26.38
N ASN A 218 3.54 -1.22 -27.59
CA ASN A 218 3.90 -0.46 -28.77
C ASN A 218 2.63 -0.01 -29.51
N GLY A 219 2.19 1.21 -29.20
CA GLY A 219 1.00 1.78 -29.78
C GLY A 219 0.58 3.08 -29.11
N ASP A 220 -0.62 3.53 -29.46
CA ASP A 220 -1.21 4.73 -28.88
C ASP A 220 -1.97 4.38 -27.59
N ILE A 221 -1.85 5.24 -26.60
CA ILE A 221 -2.68 5.27 -25.39
C ILE A 221 -3.36 6.63 -25.35
N TYR A 222 -4.69 6.65 -25.26
CA TYR A 222 -5.43 7.89 -25.07
C TYR A 222 -5.78 8.06 -23.60
N ILE A 223 -5.62 9.27 -23.07
CA ILE A 223 -5.86 9.66 -21.69
C ILE A 223 -6.93 10.73 -21.70
N ASP A 224 -7.97 10.56 -20.89
CA ASP A 224 -9.14 11.42 -20.92
C ASP A 224 -9.84 11.46 -19.54
N ASN A 225 -10.77 12.39 -19.36
CA ASN A 225 -11.64 12.50 -18.18
C ASN A 225 -10.87 12.49 -16.86
N ILE A 226 -9.72 13.16 -16.80
CA ILE A 226 -8.95 13.31 -15.56
C ILE A 226 -9.79 14.17 -14.61
N GLN A 227 -10.08 13.66 -13.42
CA GLN A 227 -10.97 14.32 -12.46
C GLN A 227 -10.42 14.18 -11.04
N LEU A 228 -10.43 15.28 -10.31
CA LEU A 228 -10.22 15.35 -8.87
C LEU A 228 -11.56 15.61 -8.19
N ARG A 229 -11.89 14.79 -7.19
CA ARG A 229 -13.21 14.85 -6.53
C ARG A 229 -13.06 15.00 -5.03
N ASN A 230 -13.96 15.77 -4.42
CA ASN A 230 -14.09 15.88 -2.95
C ASN A 230 -14.85 14.68 -2.32
N ALA A 231 -15.19 13.67 -3.13
CA ALA A 231 -15.77 12.43 -2.67
C ALA A 231 -14.69 11.33 -2.61
N PRO A 232 -14.68 10.47 -1.58
CA PRO A 232 -13.85 9.28 -1.60
C PRO A 232 -14.32 8.32 -2.71
N ILE A 233 -13.47 7.36 -3.07
CA ILE A 233 -13.85 6.29 -4.00
C ILE A 233 -14.87 5.40 -3.31
N ASP A 234 -16.02 5.20 -3.96
CA ASP A 234 -16.94 4.15 -3.56
C ASP A 234 -16.44 2.80 -4.10
N ARG A 235 -15.81 2.03 -3.22
CA ARG A 235 -15.33 0.67 -3.49
C ARG A 235 -16.36 -0.39 -3.11
N GLY A 236 -17.59 0.02 -2.78
CA GLY A 236 -18.63 -0.87 -2.24
C GLY A 236 -18.33 -1.35 -0.81
N TYR A 237 -17.53 -0.59 -0.05
CA TYR A 237 -17.27 -0.90 1.34
C TYR A 237 -18.49 -0.58 2.20
N GLU A 238 -18.99 -1.60 2.88
CA GLU A 238 -20.08 -1.45 3.84
C GLU A 238 -19.52 -1.26 5.26
N LYS A 239 -20.16 -0.40 6.04
CA LYS A 239 -19.85 -0.32 7.47
C LYS A 239 -20.39 -1.57 8.15
N PHE A 240 -19.55 -2.22 8.96
CA PHE A 240 -20.02 -3.26 9.87
C PHE A 240 -21.13 -2.70 10.76
N THR A 241 -22.31 -3.33 10.71
CA THR A 241 -23.49 -2.96 11.51
C THR A 241 -23.70 -3.84 12.73
N VAL A 242 -22.87 -4.88 12.87
CA VAL A 242 -22.93 -5.86 13.97
C VAL A 242 -21.70 -5.69 14.85
N ASP A 243 -21.92 -5.69 16.17
CA ASP A 243 -20.82 -5.69 17.13
C ASP A 243 -19.96 -6.94 16.96
N ARG A 244 -18.64 -6.74 16.98
CA ARG A 244 -17.66 -7.82 16.82
C ARG A 244 -17.61 -8.62 18.12
N SER A 245 -18.04 -9.87 18.07
CA SER A 245 -17.86 -10.80 19.18
C SER A 245 -17.64 -12.19 18.63
N THR A 246 -16.65 -12.90 19.16
CA THR A 246 -16.53 -14.31 18.88
C THR A 246 -17.71 -15.04 19.53
N ALA A 247 -18.45 -15.80 18.72
CA ALA A 247 -19.47 -16.71 19.24
C ALA A 247 -18.84 -17.96 19.90
N THR A 248 -17.53 -18.16 19.71
CA THR A 248 -16.81 -19.33 20.16
C THR A 248 -16.69 -19.34 21.69
N LYS A 249 -17.25 -20.38 22.30
CA LYS A 249 -17.13 -20.67 23.73
C LYS A 249 -16.29 -21.91 23.91
N ILE A 250 -15.18 -21.78 24.62
CA ILE A 250 -14.29 -22.90 24.93
C ILE A 250 -14.21 -23.03 26.44
N THR A 251 -14.40 -24.24 26.94
CA THR A 251 -14.01 -24.62 28.29
C THR A 251 -13.22 -25.92 28.23
N SER A 252 -12.31 -26.13 29.18
CA SER A 252 -11.49 -27.34 29.23
C SER A 252 -11.39 -27.83 30.67
N THR A 253 -11.31 -29.15 30.81
CA THR A 253 -10.89 -29.83 32.03
C THR A 253 -9.56 -30.55 31.76
N ASN A 254 -9.12 -31.41 32.67
CA ASN A 254 -7.94 -32.26 32.45
C ASN A 254 -8.22 -33.44 31.49
N THR A 255 -9.48 -33.75 31.21
CA THR A 255 -9.88 -34.95 30.45
C THR A 255 -10.65 -34.63 29.17
N GLU A 256 -11.21 -33.44 29.03
CA GLU A 256 -12.02 -33.06 27.88
C GLU A 256 -11.97 -31.56 27.59
N ILE A 257 -12.27 -31.23 26.34
CA ILE A 257 -12.56 -29.88 25.86
C ILE A 257 -14.04 -29.79 25.46
N ASN A 258 -14.70 -28.70 25.82
CA ASN A 258 -16.01 -28.34 25.30
C ASN A 258 -15.87 -27.14 24.36
N ILE A 259 -16.38 -27.28 23.14
CA ILE A 259 -16.32 -26.27 22.10
C ILE A 259 -17.75 -26.02 21.64
N ASN A 260 -18.29 -24.83 21.93
CA ASN A 260 -19.65 -24.45 21.57
C ASN A 260 -20.73 -25.45 22.04
N GLY A 261 -20.53 -26.10 23.18
CA GLY A 261 -21.44 -27.09 23.73
C GLY A 261 -21.12 -28.54 23.32
N GLU A 262 -20.22 -28.77 22.36
CA GLU A 262 -19.76 -30.11 21.99
C GLU A 262 -18.54 -30.51 22.83
N SER A 263 -18.66 -31.57 23.65
CA SER A 263 -17.54 -32.11 24.42
C SER A 263 -16.76 -33.18 23.64
N LYS A 264 -15.43 -33.11 23.71
CA LYS A 264 -14.49 -34.12 23.18
C LYS A 264 -13.47 -34.49 24.25
N THR A 265 -13.30 -35.78 24.48
CA THR A 265 -12.30 -36.30 25.41
C THR A 265 -10.90 -36.17 24.79
N TYR A 266 -9.91 -35.77 25.57
CA TYR A 266 -8.52 -35.79 25.14
C TYR A 266 -8.05 -37.24 24.98
N PRO A 267 -7.28 -37.57 23.93
CA PRO A 267 -6.74 -38.92 23.79
C PRO A 267 -5.72 -39.19 24.91
N THR A 268 -5.95 -40.23 25.71
CA THR A 268 -5.08 -40.60 26.85
C THR A 268 -4.16 -41.78 26.55
N GLU A 269 -4.47 -42.59 25.54
CA GLU A 269 -3.71 -43.79 25.18
C GLU A 269 -3.20 -43.73 23.73
N ASN A 270 -2.06 -44.37 23.47
CA ASN A 270 -1.50 -44.60 22.13
C ASN A 270 -1.10 -43.36 21.31
N ILE A 271 -0.77 -42.24 21.96
CA ILE A 271 -0.17 -41.09 21.25
C ILE A 271 1.25 -41.47 20.80
N LYS A 272 1.40 -41.73 19.50
CA LYS A 272 2.69 -41.87 18.84
C LYS A 272 3.02 -40.58 18.11
N LEU A 273 3.94 -39.81 18.68
CA LEU A 273 4.51 -38.64 18.01
C LEU A 273 5.72 -39.06 17.19
N ALA A 274 6.04 -38.27 16.17
CA ALA A 274 7.24 -38.48 15.36
C ALA A 274 8.52 -38.39 16.20
N ASP A 275 8.51 -37.51 17.21
CA ASP A 275 9.53 -37.45 18.26
C ASP A 275 9.06 -38.26 19.49
N PRO A 276 9.66 -39.42 19.78
CA PRO A 276 9.30 -40.23 20.94
C PRO A 276 9.68 -39.56 22.27
N GLU A 277 10.61 -38.60 22.26
CA GLU A 277 11.08 -37.86 23.43
C GLU A 277 10.31 -36.54 23.65
N ALA A 278 9.28 -36.28 22.84
CA ALA A 278 8.45 -35.10 22.95
C ALA A 278 7.94 -34.88 24.39
N ASN A 279 8.15 -33.67 24.88
CA ASN A 279 7.82 -33.29 26.25
C ASN A 279 6.30 -33.24 26.52
N ASN A 280 5.91 -33.08 27.78
CA ASN A 280 4.50 -33.07 28.18
C ASN A 280 3.70 -31.92 27.55
N LYS A 281 4.30 -30.77 27.26
CA LYS A 281 3.61 -29.65 26.61
C LYS A 281 3.31 -29.96 25.15
N THR A 282 4.26 -30.56 24.43
CA THR A 282 4.06 -31.02 23.04
C THR A 282 2.96 -32.08 22.97
N LYS A 283 2.96 -33.04 23.90
CA LYS A 283 1.90 -34.06 24.02
C LYS A 283 0.54 -33.44 24.29
N ALA A 284 0.46 -32.49 25.22
CA ALA A 284 -0.77 -31.77 25.54
C ALA A 284 -1.32 -30.95 24.35
N LEU A 285 -0.44 -30.25 23.62
CA LEU A 285 -0.83 -29.54 22.40
C LEU A 285 -1.40 -30.50 21.35
N TYR A 286 -0.74 -31.64 21.12
CA TYR A 286 -1.25 -32.66 20.21
C TYR A 286 -2.63 -33.19 20.63
N GLN A 287 -2.82 -33.48 21.93
CA GLN A 287 -4.11 -33.92 22.48
C GLN A 287 -5.22 -32.89 22.21
N TYR A 288 -4.92 -31.61 22.45
CA TYR A 288 -5.82 -30.51 22.14
C TYR A 288 -6.19 -30.48 20.65
N LEU A 289 -5.19 -30.45 19.76
CA LEU A 289 -5.40 -30.40 18.32
C LEU A 289 -6.21 -31.60 17.82
N LYS A 290 -5.94 -32.78 18.35
CA LYS A 290 -6.67 -34.01 18.03
C LYS A 290 -8.13 -33.94 18.47
N ALA A 291 -8.40 -33.53 19.71
CA ALA A 291 -9.75 -33.41 20.23
C ALA A 291 -10.57 -32.34 19.48
N VAL A 292 -9.98 -31.18 19.17
CA VAL A 292 -10.63 -30.15 18.35
C VAL A 292 -10.91 -30.67 16.94
N GLY A 293 -9.94 -31.35 16.31
CA GLY A 293 -10.09 -31.93 14.98
C GLY A 293 -11.12 -33.07 14.88
N GLU A 294 -11.52 -33.66 16.01
CA GLU A 294 -12.62 -34.64 16.09
C GLU A 294 -13.99 -34.01 16.42
N SER A 295 -14.02 -32.70 16.68
CA SER A 295 -15.26 -31.93 16.82
C SER A 295 -15.79 -31.45 15.48
N SER A 296 -16.98 -30.85 15.49
CA SER A 296 -17.53 -30.13 14.34
C SER A 296 -16.89 -28.75 14.09
N SER A 297 -16.00 -28.30 14.98
CA SER A 297 -15.34 -26.99 14.90
C SER A 297 -14.01 -27.06 14.15
N VAL A 298 -13.53 -25.90 13.69
CA VAL A 298 -12.25 -25.75 12.98
C VAL A 298 -11.32 -24.78 13.70
N ILE A 299 -10.02 -24.99 13.57
CA ILE A 299 -8.99 -24.04 14.01
C ILE A 299 -8.64 -23.15 12.83
N TYR A 300 -8.91 -21.86 12.97
CA TYR A 300 -8.48 -20.84 12.00
C TYR A 300 -7.09 -20.32 12.36
N GLY A 301 -6.20 -20.31 11.37
CA GLY A 301 -4.87 -19.73 11.48
C GLY A 301 -4.65 -18.61 10.47
N HIS A 302 -3.86 -17.62 10.84
CA HIS A 302 -3.46 -16.53 9.96
C HIS A 302 -1.99 -16.19 10.18
N MET A 303 -1.26 -15.97 9.09
CA MET A 303 0.14 -15.57 9.15
C MET A 303 0.22 -14.08 9.50
N GLU A 304 1.12 -13.73 10.41
CA GLU A 304 1.41 -12.39 10.87
C GLU A 304 0.18 -11.62 11.40
N ASP A 305 -0.77 -12.32 12.03
CA ASP A 305 -2.06 -11.75 12.46
C ASP A 305 -1.92 -10.63 13.49
N THR A 306 -0.92 -10.73 14.36
CA THR A 306 -0.59 -9.70 15.36
C THR A 306 0.63 -8.86 14.99
N VAL A 307 1.30 -9.22 13.90
CA VAL A 307 2.52 -8.56 13.41
C VAL A 307 2.13 -7.44 12.44
N LEU A 308 1.38 -7.79 11.39
CA LEU A 308 0.87 -6.87 10.38
C LEU A 308 -0.57 -6.44 10.67
N LYS A 309 -0.97 -5.32 10.07
CA LYS A 309 -2.34 -4.84 10.09
C LYS A 309 -2.60 -4.00 8.83
N ALA A 310 -3.59 -4.39 8.04
CA ALA A 310 -4.07 -3.64 6.89
C ALA A 310 -5.06 -2.54 7.29
N GLY A 311 -5.92 -2.80 8.30
CA GLY A 311 -6.84 -1.80 8.84
C GLY A 311 -6.11 -0.64 9.54
N ASN A 312 -6.67 0.58 9.52
CA ASN A 312 -6.02 1.70 10.19
C ASN A 312 -5.96 1.49 11.72
N MET A 313 -4.96 2.07 12.37
CA MET A 313 -4.76 2.01 13.83
C MET A 313 -5.79 2.83 14.65
N VAL A 314 -6.82 3.38 14.00
CA VAL A 314 -7.86 4.26 14.58
C VAL A 314 -9.14 3.47 14.90
N THR A 315 -9.26 2.21 14.47
CA THR A 315 -10.29 1.29 15.00
C THR A 315 -9.91 0.82 16.41
N LYS A 316 -10.90 0.46 17.23
CA LYS A 316 -10.71 0.12 18.65
C LYS A 316 -9.79 -1.08 18.91
N SER A 317 -9.49 -1.92 17.91
CA SER A 317 -8.43 -2.94 18.02
C SER A 317 -7.16 -2.45 17.32
N VAL A 318 -6.12 -2.27 18.10
CA VAL A 318 -4.76 -2.00 17.62
C VAL A 318 -4.00 -3.29 17.28
N TYR A 319 -4.63 -4.47 17.35
CA TYR A 319 -3.94 -5.76 17.50
C TYR A 319 -4.06 -6.75 16.33
N SER A 320 -5.16 -6.80 15.57
CA SER A 320 -5.29 -7.77 14.46
C SER A 320 -6.42 -7.37 13.51
N ASP A 321 -6.30 -7.73 12.23
CA ASP A 321 -7.42 -7.64 11.29
C ASP A 321 -8.45 -8.75 11.51
N THR A 322 -8.01 -9.94 11.91
CA THR A 322 -8.89 -11.04 12.34
C THR A 322 -9.75 -10.62 13.54
N GLU A 323 -9.16 -9.97 14.54
CA GLU A 323 -9.88 -9.48 15.71
C GLU A 323 -10.87 -8.36 15.33
N ASP A 324 -10.47 -7.50 14.39
CA ASP A 324 -11.33 -6.45 13.85
C ASP A 324 -12.56 -6.99 13.09
N VAL A 325 -12.56 -8.24 12.64
CA VAL A 325 -13.72 -8.84 11.96
C VAL A 325 -14.48 -9.78 12.91
N THR A 326 -13.76 -10.57 13.70
CA THR A 326 -14.34 -11.71 14.44
C THR A 326 -14.47 -11.46 15.94
N GLY A 327 -13.80 -10.43 16.48
CA GLY A 327 -13.72 -10.18 17.93
C GLY A 327 -12.71 -11.08 18.67
N SER A 328 -11.89 -11.86 17.96
CA SER A 328 -10.76 -12.63 18.50
C SER A 328 -9.60 -12.63 17.51
N ILE A 329 -8.36 -12.74 17.99
CA ILE A 329 -7.24 -13.08 17.10
C ILE A 329 -7.40 -14.51 16.56
N SER A 330 -6.63 -14.85 15.53
CA SER A 330 -6.49 -16.21 15.02
C SER A 330 -5.97 -17.17 16.11
N ALA A 331 -6.45 -18.42 16.06
CA ALA A 331 -6.04 -19.44 17.02
C ALA A 331 -4.63 -19.98 16.72
N ILE A 332 -4.18 -19.87 15.46
CA ILE A 332 -2.79 -20.10 15.05
C ILE A 332 -2.26 -18.80 14.47
N ASP A 333 -1.28 -18.19 15.13
CA ASP A 333 -0.58 -16.99 14.66
C ASP A 333 0.81 -17.38 14.16
N GLY A 334 1.05 -17.20 12.88
CA GLY A 334 2.29 -17.63 12.22
C GLY A 334 3.27 -16.49 12.01
N LEU A 335 4.49 -16.62 12.50
CA LEU A 335 5.56 -15.66 12.20
C LEU A 335 6.26 -16.05 10.90
N ASP A 336 6.33 -15.12 9.94
CA ASP A 336 7.19 -15.27 8.76
C ASP A 336 8.60 -14.81 9.09
N CYS A 337 9.49 -15.77 9.31
CA CYS A 337 10.88 -15.56 9.71
C CYS A 337 11.83 -15.98 8.59
N GLY A 338 11.41 -15.93 7.32
CA GLY A 338 12.22 -16.31 6.16
C GLY A 338 13.57 -15.57 6.07
N SER A 339 13.61 -14.32 6.54
CA SER A 339 14.82 -13.46 6.56
C SER A 339 15.43 -13.33 7.96
N LEU A 340 15.46 -14.43 8.75
CA LEU A 340 15.99 -14.41 10.13
C LEU A 340 15.34 -13.33 11.01
N PHE A 341 14.00 -13.26 10.97
CA PHE A 341 13.19 -12.27 11.70
C PHE A 341 13.38 -10.81 11.25
N HIS A 342 14.14 -10.54 10.19
CA HIS A 342 14.40 -9.17 9.74
C HIS A 342 13.12 -8.35 9.54
N GLY A 343 13.12 -7.12 10.05
CA GLY A 343 12.04 -6.16 9.94
C GLY A 343 10.99 -6.24 11.06
N PHE A 344 11.08 -7.23 11.95
CA PHE A 344 10.18 -7.33 13.11
C PHE A 344 10.37 -6.16 14.09
N ALA A 345 11.60 -5.69 14.30
CA ALA A 345 11.88 -4.55 15.17
C ALA A 345 11.21 -3.28 14.66
N GLU A 346 11.28 -3.02 13.35
CA GLU A 346 10.61 -1.87 12.72
C GLU A 346 9.10 -1.94 12.87
N LYS A 347 8.49 -3.08 12.51
CA LYS A 347 7.05 -3.32 12.67
C LYS A 347 6.62 -3.12 14.13
N TYR A 348 7.41 -3.63 15.08
CA TYR A 348 7.13 -3.49 16.51
C TYR A 348 7.24 -2.04 17.00
N ILE A 349 8.29 -1.31 16.62
CA ILE A 349 8.48 0.10 16.98
C ILE A 349 7.34 0.96 16.42
N GLN A 350 6.94 0.73 15.17
CA GLN A 350 5.85 1.45 14.54
C GLN A 350 4.54 1.26 15.32
N ARG A 351 4.30 0.05 15.83
CA ARG A 351 3.04 -0.34 16.45
C ARG A 351 2.99 -0.10 17.97
N TYR A 352 4.12 -0.29 18.64
CA TYR A 352 4.27 -0.20 20.10
C TYR A 352 5.48 0.67 20.50
N PRO A 353 5.55 1.95 20.08
CA PRO A 353 6.75 2.77 20.25
C PRO A 353 7.18 2.98 21.70
N ASN A 354 6.23 2.98 22.65
CA ASN A 354 6.55 3.09 24.07
C ASN A 354 7.10 1.78 24.65
N GLU A 355 6.50 0.65 24.29
CA GLU A 355 6.98 -0.67 24.74
C GLU A 355 8.33 -1.01 24.13
N ALA A 356 8.56 -0.63 22.87
CA ALA A 356 9.86 -0.77 22.22
C ALA A 356 10.96 -0.05 23.00
N LYS A 357 10.70 1.18 23.47
CA LYS A 357 11.62 1.92 24.35
C LYS A 357 11.86 1.20 25.67
N THR A 358 10.81 0.69 26.31
CA THR A 358 10.93 -0.06 27.57
C THR A 358 11.73 -1.35 27.40
N ASN A 359 11.59 -2.02 26.26
CA ASN A 359 12.27 -3.26 25.93
C ASN A 359 13.63 -3.06 25.25
N ASN A 360 14.09 -1.80 25.10
CA ASN A 360 15.32 -1.42 24.41
C ASN A 360 15.43 -1.94 22.96
N ILE A 361 14.31 -2.01 22.25
CA ILE A 361 14.26 -2.37 20.82
C ILE A 361 14.44 -1.09 20.00
N THR A 362 15.54 -0.98 19.26
CA THR A 362 15.97 0.26 18.59
C THR A 362 16.10 0.16 17.07
N LYS A 363 15.93 -1.04 16.49
CA LYS A 363 16.17 -1.34 15.07
C LYS A 363 17.66 -1.18 14.71
N ASP A 364 18.53 -1.76 15.53
CA ASP A 364 19.95 -1.89 15.15
C ASP A 364 20.11 -2.98 14.10
N ASP A 365 20.13 -2.59 12.83
CA ASP A 365 20.28 -3.50 11.68
C ASP A 365 21.68 -4.18 11.61
N SER A 366 22.61 -3.86 12.52
CA SER A 366 23.91 -4.56 12.59
C SER A 366 23.80 -5.97 13.19
N THR A 367 22.71 -6.30 13.88
CA THR A 367 22.42 -7.64 14.43
C THR A 367 20.93 -7.97 14.33
N TYR A 368 20.58 -9.26 14.40
CA TYR A 368 19.18 -9.71 14.45
C TYR A 368 18.59 -9.72 15.87
N ALA A 369 19.30 -9.19 16.88
CA ALA A 369 18.88 -9.32 18.28
C ALA A 369 17.57 -8.56 18.55
N ASP A 370 17.45 -7.33 18.06
CA ASP A 370 16.25 -6.51 18.20
C ASP A 370 15.05 -7.13 17.48
N ASP A 371 15.26 -7.69 16.29
CA ASP A 371 14.25 -8.39 15.50
C ASP A 371 13.73 -9.64 16.22
N VAL A 372 14.63 -10.46 16.76
CA VAL A 372 14.26 -11.64 17.55
C VAL A 372 13.51 -11.24 18.82
N GLN A 373 13.97 -10.19 19.52
CA GLN A 373 13.30 -9.70 20.71
C GLN A 373 11.88 -9.19 20.37
N ALA A 374 11.73 -8.44 19.28
CA ALA A 374 10.43 -7.98 18.81
C ALA A 374 9.49 -9.14 18.48
N ALA A 375 9.98 -10.19 17.79
CA ALA A 375 9.21 -11.40 17.51
C ALA A 375 8.74 -12.11 18.80
N VAL A 376 9.58 -12.14 19.84
CA VAL A 376 9.21 -12.68 21.16
C VAL A 376 8.11 -11.84 21.82
N GLU A 377 8.22 -10.51 21.80
CA GLU A 377 7.19 -9.64 22.41
C GLU A 377 5.84 -9.73 21.67
N LEU A 378 5.85 -9.83 20.34
CA LEU A 378 4.63 -10.09 19.56
C LEU A 378 4.04 -11.45 19.92
N SER A 379 4.87 -12.49 19.99
CA SER A 379 4.42 -13.84 20.37
C SER A 379 3.78 -13.87 21.76
N LYS A 380 4.34 -13.15 22.75
CA LYS A 380 3.76 -13.06 24.09
C LYS A 380 2.34 -12.49 24.03
N LYS A 381 2.12 -11.43 23.26
CA LYS A 381 0.79 -10.82 23.09
C LYS A 381 -0.22 -11.80 22.48
N SER A 382 0.19 -12.59 21.48
CA SER A 382 -0.67 -13.64 20.89
C SER A 382 -0.94 -14.78 21.88
N ILE A 383 0.07 -15.23 22.62
CA ILE A 383 -0.05 -16.28 23.62
C ILE A 383 -0.97 -15.86 24.78
N GLU A 384 -0.91 -14.60 25.22
CA GLU A 384 -1.81 -14.04 26.25
C GLU A 384 -3.29 -14.12 25.82
N LYS A 385 -3.55 -14.11 24.51
CA LYS A 385 -4.88 -14.28 23.92
C LYS A 385 -5.21 -15.75 23.62
N GLY A 386 -4.32 -16.69 23.93
CA GLY A 386 -4.52 -18.13 23.76
C GLY A 386 -4.11 -18.69 22.41
N ALA A 387 -3.39 -17.94 21.57
CA ALA A 387 -2.94 -18.43 20.27
C ALA A 387 -1.81 -19.46 20.38
N ILE A 388 -1.80 -20.39 19.42
CA ILE A 388 -0.69 -21.30 19.15
C ILE A 388 0.24 -20.60 18.15
N MET A 389 1.48 -20.35 18.58
CA MET A 389 2.47 -19.74 17.70
C MET A 389 3.04 -20.77 16.74
N THR A 390 3.13 -20.40 15.46
CA THR A 390 3.89 -21.16 14.47
C THR A 390 5.01 -20.27 13.91
N LEU A 391 6.11 -20.90 13.51
CA LEU A 391 7.26 -20.22 12.95
C LEU A 391 7.53 -20.79 11.57
N SER A 392 7.51 -19.93 10.56
CA SER A 392 7.92 -20.25 9.21
C SER A 392 9.31 -19.70 8.97
N SER A 393 10.26 -20.56 8.61
CA SER A 393 11.58 -20.13 8.17
C SER A 393 11.99 -20.93 6.95
N HIS A 394 12.74 -20.31 6.05
CA HIS A 394 13.39 -21.03 4.98
C HIS A 394 14.48 -21.93 5.58
N LEU A 395 14.44 -23.22 5.25
CA LEU A 395 15.54 -24.12 5.57
C LEU A 395 16.73 -23.75 4.68
N PRO A 396 17.95 -23.63 5.23
CA PRO A 396 19.13 -23.41 4.40
C PRO A 396 19.35 -24.62 3.50
N ASN A 397 19.90 -24.40 2.30
CA ASN A 397 20.33 -25.53 1.47
C ASN A 397 21.59 -26.17 2.09
N PHE A 398 21.38 -27.27 2.81
CA PHE A 398 22.41 -28.01 3.55
C PHE A 398 23.53 -28.57 2.66
N ALA A 399 23.30 -28.74 1.34
CA ALA A 399 24.35 -29.18 0.41
C ALA A 399 25.52 -28.19 0.31
N TYR A 400 25.32 -26.93 0.72
CA TYR A 400 26.33 -25.88 0.70
C TYR A 400 26.77 -25.44 2.10
N ALA A 401 26.31 -26.12 3.16
CA ALA A 401 26.79 -25.86 4.51
C ALA A 401 28.28 -26.24 4.62
N VAL A 402 29.08 -25.37 5.23
CA VAL A 402 30.52 -25.60 5.37
C VAL A 402 30.81 -26.03 6.80
N LYS A 403 31.40 -27.21 6.98
CA LYS A 403 31.81 -27.64 8.31
C LYS A 403 32.89 -26.70 8.86
N LYS A 404 32.69 -26.20 10.07
CA LYS A 404 33.63 -25.40 10.84
C LYS A 404 34.57 -26.31 11.64
N GLU A 405 35.78 -25.85 11.88
CA GLU A 405 36.65 -26.40 12.92
C GLU A 405 36.09 -26.00 14.30
N SER A 406 35.12 -26.77 14.79
CA SER A 406 34.38 -26.49 16.02
C SER A 406 34.12 -27.79 16.79
N THR A 407 34.30 -27.73 18.11
CA THR A 407 33.98 -28.82 19.04
C THR A 407 32.65 -28.59 19.75
N SER A 408 31.75 -27.77 19.19
CA SER A 408 30.44 -27.55 19.82
C SER A 408 29.73 -28.89 20.04
N GLU A 409 29.14 -29.06 21.22
CA GLU A 409 28.38 -30.27 21.57
C GLU A 409 27.23 -30.50 20.60
N LYS A 410 26.62 -29.43 20.11
CA LYS A 410 25.52 -29.51 19.16
C LYS A 410 26.09 -29.60 17.75
N ARG A 411 25.82 -30.72 17.07
CA ARG A 411 26.32 -31.00 15.72
C ARG A 411 26.02 -29.87 14.73
N TYR A 412 24.86 -29.22 14.82
CA TYR A 412 24.50 -28.13 13.91
C TYR A 412 25.37 -26.87 14.08
N ASP A 413 25.91 -26.60 15.27
CA ASP A 413 26.82 -25.47 15.52
C ASP A 413 28.22 -25.69 14.91
N GLN A 414 28.51 -26.92 14.49
CA GLN A 414 29.73 -27.28 13.78
C GLN A 414 29.68 -26.91 12.29
N TYR A 415 28.62 -26.27 11.81
CA TYR A 415 28.47 -25.88 10.40
C TYR A 415 28.22 -24.38 10.24
N ASP A 416 28.69 -23.83 9.12
CA ASP A 416 28.36 -22.51 8.60
C ASP A 416 27.30 -22.65 7.50
N TYR A 417 26.12 -22.08 7.74
CA TYR A 417 25.00 -22.12 6.82
C TYR A 417 24.92 -20.89 5.91
N LYS A 418 25.84 -19.92 6.02
CA LYS A 418 25.81 -18.68 5.20
C LYS A 418 25.79 -18.94 3.69
N ASN A 419 26.39 -20.04 3.23
CA ASN A 419 26.39 -20.42 1.82
C ASN A 419 25.15 -21.21 1.38
N GLY A 420 24.39 -21.73 2.35
CA GLY A 420 23.17 -22.53 2.19
C GLY A 420 21.95 -21.65 1.97
N ASP A 421 21.89 -21.01 0.81
CA ASP A 421 20.74 -20.22 0.38
C ASP A 421 19.60 -21.14 -0.10
N SER A 422 18.39 -20.94 0.41
CA SER A 422 17.18 -21.68 0.03
C SER A 422 16.79 -21.52 -1.45
N TYR A 423 17.23 -20.44 -2.11
CA TYR A 423 16.98 -20.21 -3.54
C TYR A 423 17.95 -20.96 -4.45
N LYS A 424 19.01 -21.57 -3.90
CA LYS A 424 19.85 -22.51 -4.66
C LYS A 424 19.16 -23.86 -4.69
N LEU A 425 18.57 -24.22 -5.83
CA LEU A 425 17.78 -25.45 -5.99
C LEU A 425 18.62 -26.69 -6.38
N THR A 426 19.95 -26.56 -6.41
CA THR A 426 20.89 -27.62 -6.80
C THR A 426 21.59 -28.24 -5.59
N GLY A 427 22.28 -29.37 -5.81
CA GLY A 427 22.99 -30.10 -4.77
C GLY A 427 22.14 -31.19 -4.11
N ASP A 428 22.75 -31.95 -3.21
CA ASP A 428 22.12 -33.10 -2.56
C ASP A 428 21.63 -32.72 -1.15
N CYS A 429 20.66 -31.80 -1.08
CA CYS A 429 20.24 -31.20 0.20
C CYS A 429 19.68 -32.26 1.17
N MET A 430 18.81 -33.16 0.70
CA MET A 430 18.11 -34.13 1.56
C MET A 430 19.06 -35.14 2.21
N ASN A 431 20.09 -35.61 1.50
CA ASN A 431 21.06 -36.54 2.08
C ASN A 431 22.02 -35.87 3.07
N ASN A 432 22.13 -34.54 3.04
CA ASN A 432 22.96 -33.77 3.97
C ASN A 432 22.20 -33.26 5.22
N ILE A 433 20.89 -33.54 5.31
CA ILE A 433 20.05 -33.23 6.49
C ILE A 433 20.14 -34.33 7.57
N LEU A 434 20.39 -35.58 7.16
CA LEU A 434 20.52 -36.76 8.03
C LEU A 434 21.97 -36.97 8.48
#